data_AF-A0A2K5QIM5-F1
#
_entry.id   AF-A0A2K5QIM5-F1
#
_cell.length_a   1.000
_cell.length_b   1.000
_cell.length_c   1.000
_cell.angle_alpha   90.00
_cell.angle_beta   90.00
_cell.angle_gamma   90.00
#
_symmetry.space_group_name_H-M   'P 1'
#
loop_
_entity.id
_entity.type
_entity.pdbx_description
1 polymer ?
#
loop_
_entity_poly.entity_id
_entity_poly.type
_entity_poly.pdbx_seq_one_letter_code
_entity_poly.pdbx_strand_id
1 'polypeptide(L)'
;MSVRFVRAACARGLGPSCCRGASSFPVPPPGAQGVAELLRDATGAEEEAPSAATERRMSGQYSVLLFPGQGSQVVGMGRGLLSYPRVRELYAAAHRVLGYDLLELSLQGPQEDLDRTVHCQPAIFVASLAAVEKLHHLQPSVIENCVAAAGFSVGEFAALVFAGAMEFSEGAAVSPEEFLQVSFQTHQDAAGERRLPHPPDGAGRGAPDASFKGN
;
A
#
# COMPACT_ATOMS: atom_id res chain seq x y z
N MET A 1 -20.36 0.44 16.55
CA MET A 1 -19.35 1.11 17.40
C MET A 1 -18.05 1.16 16.63
N SER A 2 -17.65 2.33 16.13
CA SER A 2 -16.45 2.48 15.29
C SER A 2 -15.18 2.33 16.12
N VAL A 3 -14.37 1.33 15.78
CA VAL A 3 -13.02 1.15 16.29
C VAL A 3 -12.14 2.16 15.56
N ARG A 4 -11.99 3.38 16.12
CA ARG A 4 -11.14 4.42 15.51
C ARG A 4 -9.66 4.05 15.72
N PHE A 5 -8.99 3.67 14.64
CA PHE A 5 -7.53 3.70 14.57
C PHE A 5 -7.07 5.12 14.21
N VAL A 6 -5.96 5.57 14.79
CA VAL A 6 -5.37 6.89 14.50
C VAL A 6 -4.86 6.85 13.06
N ARG A 7 -5.45 7.67 12.17
CA ARG A 7 -4.99 7.81 10.79
C ARG A 7 -3.59 8.43 10.77
N ALA A 8 -2.62 7.71 10.23
CA ALA A 8 -1.40 8.32 9.72
C ALA A 8 -1.78 9.10 8.44
N ALA A 9 -1.72 10.43 8.50
CA ALA A 9 -2.05 11.29 7.38
C ALA A 9 -0.95 11.22 6.30
N CYS A 10 -1.25 10.59 5.16
CA CYS A 10 -0.43 10.67 3.96
C CYS A 10 -1.00 11.78 3.05
N ALA A 11 -0.27 12.87 2.87
CA ALA A 11 -0.72 14.06 2.14
C ALA A 11 -0.69 13.83 0.61
N ARG A 12 -1.79 14.15 -0.08
CA ARG A 12 -1.92 14.24 -1.55
C ARG A 12 -2.10 15.70 -1.99
N GLY A 13 -1.50 16.06 -3.13
CA GLY A 13 -1.77 17.28 -3.92
C GLY A 13 -0.76 17.37 -5.07
N LEU A 14 -1.03 17.79 -6.30
CA LEU A 14 -2.16 18.50 -6.94
C LEU A 14 -2.18 18.15 -8.44
N GLY A 15 -3.35 18.29 -9.08
CA GLY A 15 -3.60 18.07 -10.50
C GLY A 15 -3.34 19.28 -11.43
N PRO A 16 -3.79 19.22 -12.71
CA PRO A 16 -3.01 19.68 -13.87
C PRO A 16 -3.51 20.97 -14.55
N SER A 17 -2.68 21.51 -15.46
CA SER A 17 -3.08 22.48 -16.49
C SER A 17 -2.26 22.24 -17.77
N CYS A 18 -2.95 22.10 -18.91
CA CYS A 18 -2.39 21.83 -20.24
C CYS A 18 -3.02 22.74 -21.30
N CYS A 19 -2.22 23.16 -22.28
CA CYS A 19 -2.50 23.71 -23.63
C CYS A 19 -1.11 24.15 -24.19
N ARG A 20 -0.67 24.03 -25.45
CA ARG A 20 -1.24 23.66 -26.76
C ARG A 20 -0.06 23.61 -27.78
N GLY A 21 -0.17 22.82 -28.87
CA GLY A 21 0.30 23.23 -30.21
C GLY A 21 1.53 22.51 -30.80
N ALA A 22 1.38 22.10 -32.07
CA ALA A 22 2.21 21.17 -32.83
C ALA A 22 3.37 21.78 -33.65
N SER A 23 4.16 20.85 -34.22
CA SER A 23 5.42 20.92 -34.96
C SER A 23 5.57 21.90 -36.14
N SER A 24 6.76 22.47 -36.30
CA SER A 24 7.73 22.13 -37.38
C SER A 24 8.96 23.02 -37.22
N PHE A 25 10.18 22.47 -37.19
CA PHE A 25 11.41 23.28 -37.20
C PHE A 25 12.20 23.04 -38.50
N PRO A 26 12.63 24.11 -39.19
CA PRO A 26 13.46 24.04 -40.38
C PRO A 26 14.91 23.61 -40.08
N VAL A 27 15.63 23.25 -41.15
CA VAL A 27 17.08 22.95 -41.17
C VAL A 27 17.89 24.05 -40.47
N PRO A 28 18.90 23.71 -39.64
CA PRO A 28 19.63 24.69 -38.85
C PRO A 28 20.57 25.56 -39.70
N PRO A 29 20.74 26.86 -39.37
CA PRO A 29 21.67 27.77 -40.03
C PRO A 29 23.15 27.48 -39.70
N PRO A 30 24.11 27.99 -40.51
CA PRO A 30 25.54 27.72 -40.33
C PRO A 30 26.05 28.43 -39.06
N GLY A 31 26.61 27.63 -38.16
CA GLY A 31 26.94 28.01 -36.78
C GLY A 31 26.67 26.92 -35.74
N ALA A 32 26.32 25.71 -36.16
CA ALA A 32 26.09 24.58 -35.26
C ALA A 32 27.37 24.19 -34.51
N GLN A 33 27.38 24.41 -33.20
CA GLN A 33 28.38 23.85 -32.31
C GLN A 33 28.25 22.31 -32.33
N GLY A 34 29.39 21.63 -32.43
CA GLY A 34 29.41 20.17 -32.50
C GLY A 34 28.89 19.54 -31.21
N VAL A 35 28.31 18.34 -31.32
CA VAL A 35 27.78 17.56 -30.18
C VAL A 35 28.84 17.35 -29.07
N ALA A 36 30.14 17.42 -29.41
CA ALA A 36 31.26 17.35 -28.47
C ALA A 36 31.52 18.63 -27.65
N GLU A 37 30.96 19.77 -28.04
CA GLU A 37 31.03 21.04 -27.29
C GLU A 37 29.85 21.13 -26.31
N LEU A 38 28.64 20.73 -26.74
CA LEU A 38 27.48 20.52 -25.85
C LEU A 38 27.75 19.51 -24.73
N LEU A 39 28.61 18.52 -24.96
CA LEU A 39 28.99 17.51 -23.95
C LEU A 39 30.11 17.97 -23.02
N ARG A 40 30.83 19.07 -23.33
CA ARG A 40 31.83 19.66 -22.42
C ARG A 40 31.21 20.61 -21.41
N ASP A 41 30.16 21.33 -21.80
CA ASP A 41 29.35 22.13 -20.87
C ASP A 41 28.56 21.24 -19.89
N ALA A 42 28.31 19.97 -20.23
CA ALA A 42 27.77 18.96 -19.31
C ALA A 42 28.76 18.52 -18.21
N THR A 43 30.00 19.01 -18.23
CA THR A 43 31.02 18.75 -17.18
C THR A 43 31.54 20.02 -16.50
N GLY A 44 30.93 21.17 -16.77
CA GLY A 44 31.15 22.40 -16.02
C GLY A 44 30.26 22.43 -14.78
N ALA A 45 30.87 22.62 -13.62
CA ALA A 45 30.19 22.80 -12.34
C ALA A 45 29.21 23.99 -12.40
N GLU A 46 27.92 23.70 -12.39
CA GLU A 46 26.89 24.63 -11.93
C GLU A 46 26.49 24.18 -10.52
N GLU A 47 26.69 25.08 -9.56
CA GLU A 47 26.14 25.02 -8.21
C GLU A 47 24.60 25.01 -8.28
N GLU A 48 24.00 23.85 -8.55
CA GLU A 48 22.60 23.63 -8.21
C GLU A 48 22.49 23.45 -6.69
N ALA A 49 21.79 24.40 -6.07
CA ALA A 49 21.30 24.37 -4.70
C ALA A 49 20.88 22.94 -4.31
N PRO A 50 21.10 22.49 -3.07
CA PRO A 50 20.86 21.11 -2.69
C PRO A 50 19.39 20.76 -2.94
N SER A 51 19.12 20.18 -4.11
CA SER A 51 17.90 19.45 -4.41
C SER A 51 17.81 18.45 -3.29
N ALA A 52 16.77 18.60 -2.47
CA ALA A 52 16.61 17.90 -1.21
C ALA A 52 16.80 16.41 -1.44
N ALA A 53 18.06 15.96 -1.33
CA ALA A 53 18.43 14.60 -1.08
C ALA A 53 17.57 14.25 0.10
N THR A 54 16.50 13.48 -0.16
CA THR A 54 15.48 13.08 0.81
C THR A 54 16.18 13.00 2.13
N GLU A 55 15.97 14.01 2.99
CA GLU A 55 16.78 14.17 4.20
C GLU A 55 16.77 12.80 4.82
N ARG A 56 17.93 12.15 4.86
CA ARG A 56 18.05 10.77 5.32
C ARG A 56 17.74 10.87 6.79
N ARG A 57 16.45 10.84 7.11
CA ARG A 57 15.89 11.38 8.34
C ARG A 57 16.73 10.82 9.48
N MET A 58 17.53 11.69 10.11
CA MET A 58 18.49 11.25 11.09
C MET A 58 17.72 10.79 12.33
N SER A 59 17.89 9.50 12.65
CA SER A 59 17.54 8.78 13.88
C SER A 59 16.50 9.41 14.81
N GLY A 60 15.33 9.75 14.29
CA GLY A 60 14.08 9.47 14.99
C GLY A 60 13.84 7.98 14.84
N GLN A 61 13.52 7.25 15.90
CA GLN A 61 13.33 5.80 15.88
C GLN A 61 12.15 5.42 14.98
N TYR A 62 12.36 5.32 13.67
CA TYR A 62 11.36 4.83 12.73
C TYR A 62 11.11 3.35 12.98
N SER A 63 9.83 2.97 12.95
CA SER A 63 9.44 1.58 13.08
C SER A 63 8.75 1.11 11.80
N VAL A 64 8.85 -0.20 11.58
CA VAL A 64 8.09 -0.92 10.56
C VAL A 64 7.39 -2.07 11.28
N LEU A 65 6.09 -2.21 11.09
CA LEU A 65 5.32 -3.31 11.67
C LEU A 65 5.15 -4.42 10.64
N LEU A 66 5.55 -5.63 11.03
CA LEU A 66 5.38 -6.83 10.21
C LEU A 66 4.37 -7.76 10.87
N PHE A 67 3.36 -8.15 10.10
CA PHE A 67 2.26 -8.98 10.56
C PHE A 67 2.41 -10.41 10.03
N PRO A 68 2.39 -11.43 10.92
CA PRO A 68 2.59 -12.82 10.53
C PRO A 68 1.40 -13.39 9.75
N GLY A 69 1.66 -14.45 9.00
CA GLY A 69 0.64 -15.23 8.30
C GLY A 69 0.29 -16.55 8.98
N GLN A 70 -0.46 -17.38 8.26
CA GLN A 70 -0.83 -18.74 8.66
C GLN A 70 0.40 -19.57 9.08
N GLY A 71 0.23 -20.41 10.09
CA GLY A 71 1.29 -21.20 10.73
C GLY A 71 1.81 -20.59 12.04
N SER A 72 1.37 -19.36 12.37
CA SER A 72 1.73 -18.68 13.62
C SER A 72 0.70 -18.85 14.74
N GLN A 73 -0.41 -19.55 14.46
CA GLN A 73 -1.47 -19.80 15.45
C GLN A 73 -1.02 -20.82 16.50
N VAL A 74 -1.29 -20.51 17.77
CA VAL A 74 -0.99 -21.40 18.89
C VAL A 74 -2.12 -21.33 19.92
N VAL A 75 -2.50 -22.48 20.49
CA VAL A 75 -3.46 -22.49 21.59
C VAL A 75 -2.90 -21.72 22.78
N GLY A 76 -3.73 -20.85 23.36
CA GLY A 76 -3.34 -19.93 24.42
C GLY A 76 -2.89 -18.55 23.92
N MET A 77 -2.86 -18.31 22.61
CA MET A 77 -2.60 -16.98 22.09
C MET A 77 -3.65 -15.97 22.58
N GLY A 78 -3.24 -14.74 22.80
CA GLY A 78 -4.11 -13.70 23.36
C GLY A 78 -4.30 -13.74 24.88
N ARG A 79 -3.96 -14.84 25.58
CA ARG A 79 -4.15 -14.98 27.05
C ARG A 79 -3.51 -13.84 27.85
N GLY A 80 -2.25 -13.54 27.56
CA GLY A 80 -1.51 -12.45 28.20
C GLY A 80 -1.89 -11.04 27.73
N LEU A 81 -2.80 -10.92 26.76
CA LEU A 81 -3.26 -9.66 26.18
C LEU A 81 -4.63 -9.25 26.71
N LEU A 82 -5.36 -10.17 27.36
CA LEU A 82 -6.70 -9.89 27.88
C LEU A 82 -6.75 -8.87 29.00
N SER A 83 -5.63 -8.49 29.62
CA SER A 83 -5.58 -7.40 30.59
C SER A 83 -5.92 -6.04 29.95
N TYR A 84 -5.61 -5.87 28.67
CA TYR A 84 -5.87 -4.63 27.93
C TYR A 84 -7.35 -4.55 27.51
N PRO A 85 -8.10 -3.50 27.90
CA PRO A 85 -9.53 -3.38 27.58
C PRO A 85 -9.83 -3.45 26.09
N ARG A 86 -9.00 -2.81 25.28
CA ARG A 86 -9.17 -2.77 23.83
C ARG A 86 -9.03 -4.14 23.16
N VAL A 87 -8.21 -5.02 23.74
CA VAL A 87 -8.08 -6.41 23.26
C VAL A 87 -9.39 -7.18 23.49
N ARG A 88 -10.05 -6.99 24.64
CA ARG A 88 -11.35 -7.61 24.91
C ARG A 88 -12.41 -7.12 23.92
N GLU A 89 -12.38 -5.83 23.57
CA GLU A 89 -13.27 -5.25 22.56
C GLU A 89 -13.03 -5.81 21.16
N LEU A 90 -11.76 -6.04 20.77
CA LEU A 90 -11.41 -6.68 19.49
C LEU A 90 -11.98 -8.10 19.39
N TYR A 91 -11.79 -8.92 20.42
CA TYR A 91 -12.37 -10.27 20.45
C TYR A 91 -13.91 -10.26 20.47
N ALA A 92 -14.52 -9.32 21.21
CA ALA A 92 -15.97 -9.16 21.20
C ALA A 92 -16.48 -8.68 19.82
N ALA A 93 -15.72 -7.86 19.10
CA ALA A 93 -16.03 -7.47 17.73
C ALA A 93 -15.90 -8.65 16.77
N ALA A 94 -14.84 -9.45 16.90
CA ALA A 94 -14.65 -10.67 16.12
C ALA A 94 -15.81 -11.65 16.32
N HIS A 95 -16.24 -11.85 17.57
CA HIS A 95 -17.39 -12.70 17.88
C HIS A 95 -18.66 -12.26 17.12
N ARG A 96 -18.94 -10.95 17.08
CA ARG A 96 -20.10 -10.40 16.34
C ARG A 96 -20.00 -10.60 14.83
N VAL A 97 -18.79 -10.54 14.27
CA VAL A 97 -18.55 -10.69 12.82
C VAL A 97 -18.61 -12.17 12.41
N LEU A 98 -17.99 -13.04 13.20
CA LEU A 98 -17.79 -14.45 12.89
C LEU A 98 -18.96 -15.35 13.32
N GLY A 99 -19.74 -14.92 14.31
CA GLY A 99 -20.85 -15.71 14.85
C GLY A 99 -20.45 -16.85 15.78
N TYR A 100 -19.17 -16.96 16.16
CA TYR A 100 -18.65 -17.93 17.12
C TYR A 100 -17.61 -17.30 18.06
N ASP A 101 -17.31 -17.95 19.19
CA ASP A 101 -16.33 -17.43 20.15
C ASP A 101 -14.89 -17.75 19.72
N LEU A 102 -14.32 -16.83 18.95
CA LEU A 102 -12.92 -16.91 18.52
C LEU A 102 -11.95 -16.82 19.70
N LEU A 103 -12.32 -16.15 20.80
CA LEU A 103 -11.46 -16.01 21.96
C LEU A 103 -11.33 -17.36 22.68
N GLU A 104 -12.45 -18.03 22.93
CA GLU A 104 -12.47 -19.36 23.54
C GLU A 104 -11.63 -20.35 22.71
N LEU A 105 -11.86 -20.38 21.39
CA LEU A 105 -11.09 -21.20 20.46
C LEU A 105 -9.58 -20.89 20.52
N SER A 106 -9.20 -19.61 20.53
CA SER A 106 -7.79 -19.19 20.60
C SER A 106 -7.12 -19.55 21.93
N LEU A 107 -7.87 -19.59 23.03
CA LEU A 107 -7.33 -19.79 24.38
C LEU A 107 -7.30 -21.24 24.83
N GLN A 108 -8.28 -22.03 24.39
CA GLN A 108 -8.62 -23.34 24.96
C GLN A 108 -8.98 -24.39 23.92
N GLY A 109 -9.28 -24.00 22.68
CA GLY A 109 -9.69 -24.95 21.66
C GLY A 109 -8.60 -25.97 21.33
N PRO A 110 -8.95 -27.16 20.84
CA PRO A 110 -7.95 -28.12 20.40
C PRO A 110 -7.16 -27.51 19.25
N GLN A 111 -5.85 -27.76 19.23
CA GLN A 111 -4.95 -27.21 18.21
C GLN A 111 -5.41 -27.57 16.80
N GLU A 112 -5.97 -28.77 16.61
CA GLU A 112 -6.53 -29.25 15.34
C GLU A 112 -7.65 -28.35 14.79
N ASP A 113 -8.56 -27.88 15.65
CA ASP A 113 -9.61 -26.95 15.24
C ASP A 113 -9.04 -25.57 14.95
N LEU A 114 -8.12 -25.08 15.79
CA LEU A 114 -7.45 -23.80 15.57
C LEU A 114 -6.64 -23.78 14.27
N ASP A 115 -6.07 -24.92 13.85
CA ASP A 115 -5.29 -25.08 12.62
C ASP A 115 -6.13 -25.08 11.35
N ARG A 116 -7.44 -25.26 11.45
CA ARG A 116 -8.34 -25.17 10.28
C ARG A 116 -8.28 -23.74 9.74
N THR A 117 -8.12 -23.60 8.43
CA THR A 117 -7.96 -22.29 7.76
C THR A 117 -9.03 -21.27 8.14
N VAL A 118 -10.28 -21.72 8.26
CA VAL A 118 -11.46 -20.91 8.66
C VAL A 118 -11.36 -20.33 10.08
N HIS A 119 -10.50 -20.89 10.91
CA HIS A 119 -10.26 -20.49 12.29
C HIS A 119 -8.88 -19.84 12.45
N CYS A 120 -7.81 -20.41 11.90
CA CYS A 120 -6.47 -19.87 12.07
C CYS A 120 -6.33 -18.46 11.50
N GLN A 121 -6.96 -18.17 10.35
CA GLN A 121 -6.87 -16.86 9.70
C GLN A 121 -7.48 -15.74 10.56
N PRO A 122 -8.75 -15.79 10.98
CA PRO A 122 -9.32 -14.77 11.86
C PRO A 122 -8.59 -14.73 13.21
N ALA A 123 -8.14 -15.87 13.72
CA ALA A 123 -7.46 -15.94 15.00
C ALA A 123 -6.08 -15.22 14.96
N ILE A 124 -5.29 -15.40 13.90
CA ILE A 124 -4.03 -14.68 13.66
C ILE A 124 -4.29 -13.19 13.44
N PHE A 125 -5.31 -12.84 12.65
CA PHE A 125 -5.68 -11.45 12.39
C PHE A 125 -5.98 -10.69 13.70
N VAL A 126 -6.87 -11.25 14.53
CA VAL A 126 -7.26 -10.61 15.80
C VAL A 126 -6.11 -10.60 16.81
N ALA A 127 -5.34 -11.69 16.92
CA ALA A 127 -4.18 -11.75 17.81
C ALA A 127 -3.09 -10.74 17.40
N SER A 128 -2.91 -10.51 16.11
CA SER A 128 -1.98 -9.52 15.56
C SER A 128 -2.37 -8.10 15.96
N LEU A 129 -3.64 -7.73 15.81
CA LEU A 129 -4.14 -6.42 16.24
C LEU A 129 -4.11 -6.28 17.77
N ALA A 130 -4.38 -7.35 18.51
CA ALA A 130 -4.23 -7.36 19.96
C ALA A 130 -2.77 -7.12 20.41
N ALA A 131 -1.79 -7.63 19.66
CA ALA A 131 -0.37 -7.36 19.90
C ALA A 131 -0.03 -5.89 19.65
N VAL A 132 -0.62 -5.26 18.63
CA VAL A 132 -0.50 -3.81 18.39
C VAL A 132 -1.06 -3.02 19.57
N GLU A 133 -2.20 -3.40 20.13
CA GLU A 133 -2.77 -2.71 21.30
C GLU A 133 -1.84 -2.77 22.52
N LYS A 134 -1.22 -3.93 22.77
CA LYS A 134 -0.19 -4.06 23.80
C LYS A 134 1.04 -3.19 23.47
N LEU A 135 1.49 -3.21 22.22
CA LEU A 135 2.65 -2.42 21.79
C LEU A 135 2.39 -0.91 21.97
N HIS A 136 1.22 -0.44 21.59
CA HIS A 136 0.77 0.93 21.79
C HIS A 136 0.76 1.32 23.27
N HIS A 137 0.32 0.42 24.16
CA HIS A 137 0.32 0.68 25.60
C HIS A 137 1.74 0.74 26.19
N LEU A 138 2.64 -0.15 25.76
CA LEU A 138 3.99 -0.24 26.33
C LEU A 138 4.96 0.78 25.73
N GLN A 139 4.84 1.04 24.43
CA GLN A 139 5.76 1.86 23.65
C GLN A 139 4.98 2.63 22.56
N PRO A 140 4.22 3.67 22.93
CA PRO A 140 3.40 4.43 21.99
C PRO A 140 4.24 5.07 20.86
N SER A 141 5.49 5.46 21.16
CA SER A 141 6.43 6.01 20.18
C SER A 141 6.73 5.06 19.03
N VAL A 142 6.64 3.73 19.22
CA VAL A 142 6.81 2.76 18.13
C VAL A 142 5.64 2.87 17.16
N ILE A 143 4.42 3.09 17.63
CA ILE A 143 3.24 3.25 16.77
C ILE A 143 3.26 4.63 16.09
N GLU A 144 3.57 5.69 16.85
CA GLU A 144 3.61 7.07 16.34
C GLU A 144 4.68 7.28 15.27
N ASN A 145 5.82 6.60 15.38
CA ASN A 145 6.92 6.65 14.41
C ASN A 145 6.86 5.53 13.35
N CYS A 146 5.74 4.81 13.26
CA CYS A 146 5.58 3.75 12.26
C CYS A 146 5.46 4.35 10.86
N VAL A 147 6.43 4.06 10.01
CA VAL A 147 6.48 4.58 8.64
C VAL A 147 5.97 3.59 7.60
N ALA A 148 5.91 2.30 7.95
CA ALA A 148 5.39 1.26 7.08
C ALA A 148 4.81 0.09 7.87
N ALA A 149 3.80 -0.54 7.31
CA ALA A 149 3.25 -1.80 7.78
C ALA A 149 3.16 -2.76 6.61
N ALA A 150 3.48 -4.03 6.85
CA ALA A 150 3.34 -5.08 5.85
C ALA A 150 2.96 -6.39 6.54
N GLY A 151 2.35 -7.30 5.81
CA GLY A 151 2.00 -8.60 6.36
C GLY A 151 2.12 -9.72 5.34
N PHE A 152 2.36 -10.92 5.84
CA PHE A 152 2.48 -12.11 5.00
C PHE A 152 1.15 -12.86 4.94
N SER A 153 0.60 -13.08 3.74
CA SER A 153 -0.72 -13.69 3.57
C SER A 153 -1.72 -13.02 4.51
N VAL A 154 -2.39 -13.72 5.43
CA VAL A 154 -3.41 -13.14 6.34
C VAL A 154 -2.93 -11.95 7.16
N GLY A 155 -1.63 -11.82 7.37
CA GLY A 155 -1.04 -10.64 7.98
C GLY A 155 -1.28 -9.34 7.17
N GLU A 156 -1.45 -9.41 5.85
CA GLU A 156 -1.71 -8.23 5.00
C GLU A 156 -2.97 -7.50 5.46
N PHE A 157 -4.02 -8.25 5.84
CA PHE A 157 -5.26 -7.68 6.35
C PHE A 157 -5.06 -6.97 7.68
N ALA A 158 -4.27 -7.56 8.60
CA ALA A 158 -3.92 -6.91 9.85
C ALA A 158 -3.12 -5.61 9.59
N ALA A 159 -2.22 -5.61 8.61
CA ALA A 159 -1.47 -4.42 8.19
C ALA A 159 -2.39 -3.33 7.61
N LEU A 160 -3.35 -3.70 6.77
CA LEU A 160 -4.31 -2.78 6.16
C LEU A 160 -5.25 -2.17 7.20
N VAL A 161 -5.75 -2.98 8.15
CA VAL A 161 -6.57 -2.48 9.27
C VAL A 161 -5.76 -1.57 10.19
N PHE A 162 -4.52 -1.94 10.51
CA PHE A 162 -3.61 -1.10 11.29
C PHE A 162 -3.36 0.26 10.60
N ALA A 163 -3.13 0.26 9.29
CA ALA A 163 -2.94 1.47 8.49
C ALA A 163 -4.22 2.30 8.31
N GLY A 164 -5.39 1.78 8.71
CA GLY A 164 -6.68 2.42 8.52
C GLY A 164 -7.17 2.41 7.06
N ALA A 165 -6.62 1.53 6.23
CA ALA A 165 -7.01 1.34 4.84
C ALA A 165 -8.19 0.35 4.68
N MET A 166 -8.50 -0.42 5.72
CA MET A 166 -9.56 -1.41 5.76
C MET A 166 -10.26 -1.38 7.12
N GLU A 167 -11.58 -1.61 7.15
CA GLU A 167 -12.32 -1.72 8.39
C GLU A 167 -12.09 -3.07 9.07
N PHE A 168 -12.17 -3.10 10.41
CA PHE A 168 -11.98 -4.33 11.18
C PHE A 168 -12.94 -5.45 10.77
N SER A 169 -14.21 -5.12 10.50
CA SER A 169 -15.22 -6.12 10.11
C SER A 169 -14.92 -6.75 8.75
N GLU A 170 -14.31 -6.01 7.83
CA GLU A 170 -13.89 -6.53 6.54
C GLU A 170 -12.74 -7.51 6.74
N GLY A 171 -11.68 -7.10 7.46
CA GLY A 171 -10.52 -7.94 7.73
C GLY A 171 -10.82 -9.19 8.57
N ALA A 172 -11.77 -9.11 9.51
CA ALA A 172 -12.19 -10.24 10.33
C ALA A 172 -13.09 -11.24 9.58
N ALA A 173 -13.80 -10.81 8.53
CA ALA A 173 -14.75 -11.63 7.77
C ALA A 173 -14.13 -12.31 6.55
N VAL A 174 -12.89 -11.98 6.19
CA VAL A 174 -12.25 -12.47 4.97
C VAL A 174 -12.24 -13.98 4.95
N SER A 175 -12.97 -14.55 3.99
CA SER A 175 -12.92 -15.98 3.75
C SER A 175 -11.57 -16.37 3.13
N PRO A 176 -11.12 -17.63 3.31
CA PRO A 176 -9.90 -18.12 2.68
C PRO A 176 -9.87 -17.98 1.15
N GLU A 177 -11.03 -17.85 0.51
CA GLU A 177 -11.22 -17.79 -0.94
C GLU A 177 -11.14 -16.34 -1.45
N GLU A 178 -11.72 -15.39 -0.72
CA GLU A 178 -11.58 -13.95 -0.97
C GLU A 178 -10.16 -13.46 -0.77
N PHE A 179 -9.37 -14.18 0.03
CA PHE A 179 -7.95 -13.95 0.24
C PHE A 179 -7.16 -13.80 -1.08
N LEU A 180 -7.43 -14.69 -2.03
CA LEU A 180 -6.76 -14.69 -3.34
C LEU A 180 -7.23 -13.52 -4.23
N GLN A 181 -8.48 -13.08 -4.08
CA GLN A 181 -9.04 -12.00 -4.86
C GLN A 181 -8.57 -10.62 -4.37
N VAL A 182 -8.52 -10.43 -3.04
CA VAL A 182 -8.08 -9.15 -2.45
C VAL A 182 -6.59 -8.92 -2.71
N SER A 183 -5.72 -9.92 -2.54
CA SER A 183 -4.29 -9.76 -2.86
C SER A 183 -4.06 -9.45 -4.36
N PHE A 184 -4.94 -9.91 -5.25
CA PHE A 184 -4.88 -9.54 -6.66
C PHE A 184 -5.32 -8.10 -6.91
N GLN A 185 -6.37 -7.64 -6.21
CA GLN A 185 -6.89 -6.28 -6.33
C GLN A 185 -5.92 -5.23 -5.73
N THR A 186 -5.29 -5.51 -4.58
CA THR A 186 -4.29 -4.59 -3.98
C THR A 186 -3.07 -4.43 -4.89
N HIS A 187 -2.64 -5.50 -5.56
CA HIS A 187 -1.60 -5.42 -6.61
C HIS A 187 -2.06 -4.62 -7.83
N GLN A 188 -3.31 -4.74 -8.25
CA GLN A 188 -3.88 -3.97 -9.36
C GLN A 188 -4.01 -2.49 -9.04
N ASP A 189 -4.39 -2.12 -7.82
CA ASP A 189 -4.56 -0.72 -7.42
C ASP A 189 -3.20 -0.02 -7.24
N ALA A 190 -2.21 -0.72 -6.68
CA ALA A 190 -0.82 -0.24 -6.60
C ALA A 190 -0.12 -0.18 -7.98
N ALA A 191 -0.47 -1.06 -8.92
CA ALA A 191 0.00 -1.01 -10.29
C ALA A 191 -0.80 -0.04 -11.18
N GLY A 192 -2.06 0.24 -10.81
CA GLY A 192 -3.03 1.06 -11.55
C GLY A 192 -2.71 2.55 -11.54
N GLU A 193 -1.99 3.03 -10.52
CA GLU A 193 -1.45 4.41 -10.48
C GLU A 193 -0.26 4.63 -11.42
N ARG A 194 0.17 3.60 -12.19
CA ARG A 194 1.23 3.70 -13.22
C ARG A 194 0.75 3.47 -14.66
N ARG A 195 -0.52 3.71 -14.97
CA ARG A 195 -1.02 3.66 -16.35
C ARG A 195 -0.72 4.97 -17.08
N LEU A 196 0.40 5.01 -17.80
CA LEU A 196 0.71 6.05 -18.77
C LEU A 196 -0.45 6.16 -19.78
N PRO A 197 -0.88 7.37 -20.18
CA PRO A 197 -1.98 7.52 -21.11
C PRO A 197 -1.60 6.96 -22.50
N HIS A 198 -2.46 6.09 -23.04
CA HIS A 198 -2.40 5.69 -24.44
C HIS A 198 -2.72 6.91 -25.33
N PRO A 199 -1.96 7.16 -26.41
CA PRO A 199 -2.29 8.21 -27.36
C PRO A 199 -3.60 7.86 -28.10
N PRO A 200 -4.42 8.86 -28.50
CA PRO A 200 -5.69 8.60 -29.16
C PRO A 200 -5.48 8.05 -30.57
N ASP A 201 -6.15 6.92 -30.86
CA ASP A 201 -6.31 6.37 -32.19
C ASP A 201 -7.16 7.32 -33.05
N GLY A 202 -6.60 7.77 -34.18
CA GLY A 202 -7.40 8.37 -35.24
C GLY A 202 -6.71 9.43 -36.07
N ALA A 203 -6.00 9.02 -37.11
CA ALA A 203 -5.93 9.81 -38.35
C ALA A 203 -5.75 8.86 -39.53
N GLY A 204 -6.80 8.77 -40.35
CA GLY A 204 -6.96 7.81 -41.42
C GLY A 204 -5.93 7.92 -42.54
N ARG A 205 -5.64 6.76 -43.13
CA ARG A 205 -4.97 6.65 -44.43
C ARG A 205 -5.92 7.19 -45.51
N GLY A 206 -5.65 8.39 -46.01
CA GLY A 206 -6.16 8.87 -47.29
C GLY A 206 -5.11 8.63 -48.36
N ALA A 207 -5.36 7.70 -49.28
CA ALA A 207 -4.57 7.51 -50.48
C ALA A 207 -4.78 8.69 -51.45
N PRO A 208 -3.75 9.18 -52.16
CA PRO A 208 -3.93 10.21 -53.17
C PRO A 208 -4.43 9.61 -54.49
N ASP A 209 -5.58 10.12 -54.93
CA ASP A 209 -6.15 9.94 -56.25
C ASP A 209 -5.28 10.65 -57.29
N ALA A 210 -4.92 9.91 -58.35
CA ALA A 210 -4.21 10.42 -59.50
C ALA A 210 -5.22 10.97 -60.51
N SER A 211 -5.13 12.27 -60.87
CA SER A 211 -5.25 12.78 -62.25
C SER A 211 -5.33 14.31 -62.36
N PHE A 212 -4.69 14.84 -63.42
CA PHE A 212 -5.00 16.07 -64.20
C PHE A 212 -4.39 17.40 -63.71
N LYS A 213 -3.68 18.27 -64.47
CA LYS A 213 -3.54 18.66 -65.91
C LYS A 213 -2.07 19.15 -66.12
N GLY A 214 -1.43 19.29 -67.27
CA GLY A 214 -1.80 19.35 -68.69
C GLY A 214 -0.80 20.29 -69.40
N ASN A 215 -0.16 19.84 -70.48
CA ASN A 215 0.13 20.56 -71.73
C ASN A 215 0.78 19.59 -72.72
#